data_AF-A0A7J3TSV1-F1
#
_entry.id   AF-A0A7J3TSV1-F1
#
_cell.length_a   1.000
_cell.length_b   1.000
_cell.length_c   1.000
_cell.angle_alpha   90.00
_cell.angle_beta   90.00
_cell.angle_gamma   90.00
#
_symmetry.space_group_name_H-M   'P 1'
#
loop_
_entity.id
_entity.type
_entity.pdbx_description
1 polymer ?
#
loop_
_entity_poly.entity_id
_entity_poly.type
_entity_poly.pdbx_seq_one_letter_code
_entity_poly.pdbx_strand_id
1 'polypeptide(L)'
;MKKPEEKPEEEMKKSSSAEEFVKTPEAKEFIEKWATKKDKEGRRLYTKRGITDLITTIYQVPGLDTNKKILETADRILTKLRGMDGLQGFLAGWKAKSEGLMKGIASILKKAA
;
A
#
# COMPACT_ATOMS: atom_id res chain seq x y z
N MET A 1 30.12 12.41 24.43
CA MET A 1 29.38 12.77 23.21
C MET A 1 29.04 11.48 22.46
N LYS A 2 27.79 11.01 22.56
CA LYS A 2 27.33 9.86 21.76
C LYS A 2 26.86 10.39 20.39
N LYS A 3 27.62 10.06 19.34
CA LYS A 3 27.25 10.27 17.94
C LYS A 3 26.03 9.40 17.60
N PRO A 4 25.16 9.85 16.67
CA PRO A 4 23.88 9.23 16.39
C PRO A 4 24.06 7.87 15.72
N GLU A 5 23.33 6.88 16.21
CA GLU A 5 23.09 5.63 15.48
C GLU A 5 22.35 6.00 14.18
N GLU A 6 23.11 6.12 13.09
CA GLU A 6 22.60 5.90 11.75
C GLU A 6 22.00 4.49 11.74
N LYS A 7 20.68 4.40 11.91
CA LYS A 7 19.93 3.19 11.56
C LYS A 7 20.32 2.86 10.13
N PRO A 8 20.88 1.66 9.87
CA PRO A 8 20.99 1.21 8.50
C PRO A 8 19.58 1.35 7.91
N GLU A 9 19.46 1.94 6.73
CA GLU A 9 18.35 1.60 5.86
C GLU A 9 18.45 0.09 5.63
N GLU A 10 17.93 -0.71 6.56
CA GLU A 10 17.53 -2.07 6.28
C GLU A 10 16.58 -1.90 5.10
N GLU A 11 17.08 -2.22 3.91
CA GLU A 11 16.24 -2.51 2.77
C GLU A 11 15.17 -3.43 3.33
N MET A 12 13.95 -2.89 3.52
CA MET A 12 12.85 -3.63 4.12
C MET A 12 12.52 -4.75 3.15
N LYS A 13 13.23 -5.86 3.30
CA LYS A 13 13.13 -7.02 2.42
C LYS A 13 11.66 -7.40 2.39
N LYS A 14 11.16 -7.70 1.20
CA LYS A 14 9.78 -8.17 1.06
C LYS A 14 9.57 -9.32 2.04
N SER A 15 8.55 -9.20 2.88
CA SER A 15 8.19 -10.30 3.79
C SER A 15 7.90 -11.57 3.00
N SER A 16 7.97 -12.75 3.61
CA SER A 16 7.78 -14.04 2.92
C SER A 16 6.39 -14.21 2.32
N SER A 17 5.39 -13.52 2.88
CA SER A 17 4.01 -13.51 2.38
C SER A 17 3.32 -12.18 2.68
N ALA A 18 2.20 -11.91 2.01
CA ALA A 18 1.37 -10.74 2.29
C ALA A 18 0.79 -10.78 3.72
N GLU A 19 0.49 -11.98 4.24
CA GLU A 19 -0.04 -12.16 5.60
C GLU A 19 0.99 -11.85 6.68
N GLU A 20 2.26 -12.20 6.45
CA GLU A 20 3.35 -11.77 7.33
C GLU A 20 3.59 -10.28 7.20
N PHE A 21 3.52 -9.74 5.98
CA PHE A 21 3.73 -8.33 5.74
C PHE A 21 2.73 -7.45 6.51
N VAL A 22 1.43 -7.73 6.43
CA VAL A 22 0.40 -6.94 7.13
C VAL A 22 0.49 -7.05 8.66
N LYS A 23 1.24 -8.02 9.20
CA LYS A 23 1.52 -8.17 10.63
C LYS A 23 2.75 -7.38 11.10
N THR A 24 3.61 -6.93 10.18
CA THR A 24 4.77 -6.09 10.51
C THR A 24 4.35 -4.78 11.18
N PRO A 25 5.19 -4.20 12.05
CA PRO A 25 4.91 -2.92 12.70
C PRO A 25 4.64 -1.82 11.67
N GLU A 26 5.45 -1.74 10.61
CA GLU A 26 5.35 -0.74 9.55
C GLU A 26 3.99 -0.78 8.83
N ALA A 27 3.54 -1.98 8.43
CA ALA A 27 2.25 -2.14 7.78
C ALA A 27 1.10 -1.80 8.73
N LYS A 28 1.20 -2.16 10.02
CA LYS A 28 0.20 -1.80 11.03
C LYS A 28 0.12 -0.29 11.21
N GLU A 29 1.25 0.38 11.41
CA GLU A 29 1.31 1.84 11.54
C GLU A 29 0.73 2.54 10.29
N PHE A 30 1.04 2.02 9.11
CA PHE A 30 0.48 2.52 7.85
C PHE A 30 -1.05 2.36 7.79
N ILE A 31 -1.57 1.18 8.12
CA ILE A 31 -3.01 0.90 8.14
C ILE A 31 -3.72 1.82 9.13
N GLU A 32 -3.17 2.02 10.32
CA GLU A 32 -3.77 2.89 11.34
C GLU A 32 -3.74 4.36 10.94
N LYS A 33 -2.62 4.84 10.37
CA LYS A 33 -2.49 6.20 9.85
C LYS A 33 -3.53 6.51 8.78
N TRP A 34 -3.82 5.58 7.88
CA TRP A 34 -4.82 5.80 6.82
C TRP A 34 -6.26 5.57 7.30
N ALA A 35 -6.49 4.62 8.21
CA ALA A 35 -7.82 4.36 8.77
C ALA A 35 -8.33 5.50 9.66
N THR A 36 -7.43 6.34 10.18
CA THR A 36 -7.78 7.52 10.99
C THR A 36 -8.06 8.76 10.14
N LYS A 37 -7.72 8.76 8.84
CA LYS A 37 -8.02 9.89 7.96
C LYS A 37 -9.54 10.06 7.77
N LYS A 38 -9.97 11.30 7.91
CA LYS A 38 -11.36 11.71 7.76
C LYS A 38 -11.52 12.69 6.61
N ASP A 39 -12.69 12.72 6.01
CA ASP A 39 -13.09 13.75 5.06
C ASP A 39 -13.47 15.05 5.77
N LYS A 40 -13.89 16.05 4.99
CA LYS A 40 -14.36 17.35 5.51
C LYS A 40 -15.63 17.24 6.35
N GLU A 41 -16.36 16.14 6.23
CA GLU A 41 -17.59 15.84 6.99
C GLU A 41 -17.30 14.99 8.24
N GLY A 42 -16.03 14.69 8.54
CA GLY A 42 -15.62 13.89 9.69
C GLY A 42 -15.83 12.38 9.54
N ARG A 43 -16.21 11.91 8.35
CA ARG A 43 -16.39 10.48 8.04
C ARG A 43 -15.05 9.85 7.71
N ARG A 44 -14.85 8.59 8.09
CA ARG A 44 -13.61 7.86 7.80
C ARG A 44 -13.50 7.62 6.30
N LEU A 45 -12.38 8.04 5.71
CA LEU A 45 -12.11 7.85 4.28
C LEU A 45 -11.85 6.38 3.95
N TYR A 46 -11.25 5.63 4.88
CA TYR A 46 -10.80 4.26 4.67
C TYR A 46 -11.05 3.38 5.90
N THR A 47 -11.30 2.09 5.70
CA THR A 47 -11.39 1.10 6.77
C THR A 47 -10.05 0.37 6.89
N LYS A 48 -9.72 -0.10 8.10
CA LYS A 48 -8.55 -0.95 8.31
C LYS A 48 -8.53 -2.12 7.31
N ARG A 49 -9.67 -2.82 7.17
CA ARG A 49 -9.86 -3.92 6.23
C ARG A 49 -9.56 -3.53 4.78
N GLY A 50 -10.13 -2.42 4.29
CA GLY A 50 -9.91 -1.99 2.91
C GLY A 50 -8.44 -1.64 2.63
N ILE A 51 -7.75 -1.03 3.60
CA ILE A 51 -6.32 -0.71 3.46
C ILE A 51 -5.48 -1.99 3.49
N THR A 52 -5.81 -2.93 4.37
CA THR A 52 -5.17 -4.25 4.39
C THR A 52 -5.34 -4.97 3.06
N ASP A 53 -6.56 -5.03 2.52
CA ASP A 53 -6.85 -5.67 1.23
C ASP A 53 -6.06 -5.01 0.09
N LEU A 54 -5.92 -3.68 0.10
CA LEU A 54 -5.09 -2.95 -0.84
C LEU A 54 -3.61 -3.33 -0.74
N ILE A 55 -3.05 -3.36 0.46
CA ILE A 55 -1.66 -3.72 0.68
C ILE A 55 -1.39 -5.15 0.22
N THR A 56 -2.27 -6.10 0.57
CA THR A 56 -2.20 -7.49 0.13
C THR A 56 -2.27 -7.60 -1.39
N THR A 57 -3.13 -6.80 -2.03
CA THR A 57 -3.26 -6.75 -3.49
C THR A 57 -1.99 -6.23 -4.16
N ILE A 58 -1.43 -5.12 -3.65
CA ILE A 58 -0.19 -4.52 -4.17
C ILE A 58 1.00 -5.45 -3.93
N TYR A 59 1.02 -6.17 -2.81
CA TYR A 59 2.08 -7.13 -2.51
C TYR A 59 2.23 -8.21 -3.61
N GLN A 60 1.13 -8.58 -4.28
CA GLN A 60 1.12 -9.54 -5.39
C GLN A 60 1.70 -8.97 -6.69
N VAL A 61 1.98 -7.66 -6.78
CA VAL A 61 2.50 -7.03 -7.99
C VAL A 61 3.98 -7.41 -8.18
N PRO A 62 4.34 -7.96 -9.36
CA PRO A 62 5.74 -8.23 -9.69
C PRO A 62 6.53 -6.93 -9.85
N GLY A 63 7.76 -6.87 -9.32
CA GLY A 63 8.63 -5.69 -9.33
C GLY A 63 8.54 -4.79 -8.08
N LEU A 64 7.68 -5.16 -7.11
CA LEU A 64 7.70 -4.59 -5.77
C LEU A 64 8.47 -5.53 -4.83
N ASP A 65 9.78 -5.35 -4.81
CA ASP A 65 10.74 -6.25 -4.13
C ASP A 65 11.02 -5.86 -2.67
N THR A 66 10.45 -4.75 -2.20
CA THR A 66 10.59 -4.28 -0.82
C THR A 66 9.24 -3.88 -0.24
N ASN A 67 9.09 -4.08 1.06
CA ASN A 67 7.92 -3.65 1.82
C ASN A 67 7.71 -2.14 1.72
N LYS A 68 8.79 -1.35 1.72
CA LYS A 68 8.78 0.10 1.49
C LYS A 68 8.07 0.47 0.18
N LYS A 69 8.46 -0.14 -0.95
CA LYS A 69 7.84 0.12 -2.27
C LYS A 69 6.34 -0.23 -2.27
N ILE A 70 5.94 -1.27 -1.54
CA ILE A 70 4.54 -1.67 -1.41
C ILE A 70 3.75 -0.59 -0.66
N LEU A 71 4.25 -0.10 0.49
CA LEU A 71 3.61 0.97 1.24
C LEU A 71 3.57 2.29 0.46
N GLU A 72 4.65 2.66 -0.22
CA GLU A 72 4.69 3.87 -1.06
C GLU A 72 3.68 3.80 -2.20
N THR A 73 3.54 2.63 -2.81
CA THR A 73 2.53 2.39 -3.86
C THR A 73 1.12 2.49 -3.29
N ALA A 74 0.89 1.89 -2.11
CA ALA A 74 -0.39 1.98 -1.41
C ALA A 74 -0.74 3.43 -1.06
N ASP A 75 0.23 4.21 -0.57
CA ASP A 75 0.05 5.62 -0.21
C ASP A 75 -0.36 6.47 -1.41
N ARG A 76 0.31 6.26 -2.55
CA ARG A 76 -0.02 6.94 -3.81
C ARG A 76 -1.44 6.60 -4.28
N ILE A 77 -1.84 5.32 -4.17
CA ILE A 77 -3.19 4.88 -4.56
C ILE A 77 -4.23 5.49 -3.64
N LEU A 78 -4.06 5.39 -2.31
CA LEU A 78 -4.98 5.98 -1.34
C LEU A 78 -5.08 7.50 -1.46
N THR A 79 -4.01 8.19 -1.84
CA THR A 79 -4.05 9.63 -2.09
C THR A 79 -4.88 9.97 -3.34
N LYS A 80 -4.83 9.13 -4.38
CA LYS A 80 -5.59 9.34 -5.62
C LYS A 80 -7.07 8.98 -5.50
N LEU A 81 -7.40 7.95 -4.73
CA LEU A 81 -8.77 7.43 -4.64
C LEU A 81 -9.70 8.31 -3.81
N ARG A 82 -9.15 9.20 -2.96
CA ARG A 82 -9.88 10.21 -2.17
C ARG A 82 -11.13 9.70 -1.41
N GLY A 83 -11.20 8.42 -1.07
CA GLY A 83 -12.32 7.84 -0.34
C GLY A 83 -12.53 6.35 -0.58
N MET A 84 -13.47 5.80 0.19
CA MET A 84 -13.76 4.37 0.25
C MET A 84 -14.36 3.83 -1.04
N ASP A 85 -15.21 4.61 -1.71
CA ASP A 85 -15.83 4.23 -2.98
C ASP A 85 -14.77 4.03 -4.07
N GLY A 86 -13.77 4.93 -4.12
CA GLY A 86 -12.62 4.79 -5.00
C GLY A 86 -11.79 3.55 -4.67
N LEU A 87 -11.56 3.28 -3.39
CA LEU A 87 -10.85 2.09 -2.92
C LEU A 87 -11.57 0.79 -3.32
N GLN A 88 -12.87 0.70 -3.06
CA GLN A 88 -13.65 -0.47 -3.43
C GLN A 88 -13.73 -0.66 -4.94
N GLY A 89 -13.91 0.41 -5.71
CA GLY A 89 -13.89 0.36 -7.17
C GLY A 89 -12.53 -0.09 -7.72
N PHE A 90 -11.43 0.37 -7.12
CA PHE A 90 -10.08 -0.07 -7.47
C PHE A 90 -9.87 -1.56 -7.14
N LEU A 91 -10.22 -2.00 -5.93
CA LEU A 91 -10.10 -3.40 -5.51
C LEU A 91 -10.99 -4.33 -6.34
N ALA A 92 -12.22 -3.92 -6.64
CA ALA A 92 -13.13 -4.65 -7.50
C ALA A 92 -12.60 -4.73 -8.94
N GLY A 93 -12.09 -3.62 -9.49
CA GLY A 93 -11.47 -3.57 -10.80
C GLY A 93 -10.20 -4.44 -10.88
N TRP A 94 -9.40 -4.46 -9.81
CA TRP A 94 -8.22 -5.31 -9.71
C TRP A 94 -8.60 -6.79 -9.65
N LYS A 95 -9.55 -7.15 -8.78
CA LYS A 95 -10.05 -8.53 -8.62
C LYS A 95 -10.73 -9.05 -9.90
N ALA A 96 -11.39 -8.17 -10.64
CA ALA A 96 -12.06 -8.50 -11.91
C ALA A 96 -11.11 -8.56 -13.11
N LYS A 97 -9.93 -7.92 -13.07
CA LYS A 97 -9.00 -7.82 -14.21
C LYS A 97 -7.57 -8.22 -13.81
N SER A 98 -7.40 -9.46 -13.40
CA SER A 98 -6.09 -10.02 -13.00
C SER A 98 -5.02 -9.94 -14.11
N GLU A 99 -5.36 -9.96 -15.41
CA GLU A 99 -4.33 -9.92 -16.47
C GLU A 99 -4.15 -8.56 -17.17
N GLY A 100 -5.24 -7.83 -17.42
CA GLY A 100 -5.20 -6.59 -18.22
C GLY A 100 -4.77 -5.34 -17.42
N LEU A 101 -5.20 -5.23 -16.16
CA LEU A 101 -4.88 -4.08 -15.30
C LEU A 101 -3.47 -4.18 -14.72
N MET A 102 -2.97 -5.40 -14.44
CA MET A 102 -1.57 -5.60 -14.05
C MET A 102 -0.60 -5.09 -15.11
N LYS A 103 -0.90 -5.30 -16.41
CA LYS A 103 -0.11 -4.70 -17.50
C LYS A 103 -0.15 -3.17 -17.49
N GLY A 104 -1.32 -2.57 -17.22
CA GLY A 104 -1.47 -1.12 -17.13
C GLY A 104 -0.70 -0.50 -15.95
N ILE A 105 -0.72 -1.15 -14.79
CA ILE A 105 -0.05 -0.66 -13.58
C ILE A 105 1.46 -0.94 -13.65
N ALA A 106 1.87 -2.08 -14.22
CA ALA A 106 3.26 -2.31 -14.58
C ALA A 106 3.76 -1.26 -15.59
N SER A 107 2.94 -0.84 -16.55
CA SER A 107 3.29 0.23 -17.49
C SER A 107 3.43 1.60 -16.81
N ILE A 108 2.55 1.92 -15.85
CA ILE A 108 2.65 3.16 -15.05
C ILE A 108 3.88 3.13 -14.14
N LEU A 109 4.21 1.99 -13.54
CA LEU A 109 5.40 1.81 -12.71
C LEU A 109 6.69 1.87 -13.54
N LYS A 110 6.68 1.30 -14.75
CA LYS A 110 7.84 1.29 -15.67
C LYS A 110 8.12 2.65 -16.32
N LYS A 111 7.14 3.55 -16.38
CA LYS A 111 7.31 4.94 -16.85
C LYS A 111 7.77 5.91 -15.76
N ALA A 112 7.79 5.48 -14.49
CA ALA A 112 8.19 6.29 -13.35
C ALA A 112 9.61 5.98 -12.84
N ALA A 113 10.34 5.11 -13.55
CA ALA A 113 11.76 4.79 -13.34
C ALA A 113 12.62 5.47 -14.41
#